data_AF-A0A699SHB3-F1
#
_entry.id   AF-A0A699SHB3-F1
#
_cell.length_a   1.000
_cell.length_b   1.000
_cell.length_c   1.000
_cell.angle_alpha   90.00
_cell.angle_beta   90.00
_cell.angle_gamma   90.00
#
_symmetry.space_group_name_H-M   'P 1'
#
loop_
_entity.id
_entity.type
_entity.pdbx_description
1 polymer ?
#
loop_
_entity_poly.entity_id
_entity_poly.type
_entity_poly.pdbx_seq_one_letter_code
_entity_poly.pdbx_strand_id
1 'polypeptide(L)' 'MRETDPLEKLAKLYLKEVDMLRACAIDFGKGWVNHLPLVEFSYNNSYHASINATPFEALYGRKCHSPVCWTEVGEA' A
#
# COMPACT_ATOMS: atom_id res chain seq x y z
N MET A 1 -12.37 19.58 2.71
CA MET A 1 -13.59 18.76 2.82
C MET A 1 -13.25 17.55 3.66
N ARG A 2 -13.94 17.33 4.79
CA ARG A 2 -13.72 16.11 5.59
C ARG A 2 -14.43 14.98 4.87
N GLU A 3 -13.68 13.96 4.52
CA GLU A 3 -14.19 12.73 3.89
C GLU A 3 -14.95 11.94 4.98
N THR A 4 -16.26 12.11 5.02
CA THR A 4 -17.13 11.64 6.11
C THR A 4 -17.73 10.27 5.86
N ASP A 5 -17.59 9.68 4.68
CA ASP A 5 -18.18 8.39 4.35
C ASP A 5 -17.16 7.24 4.53
N PRO A 6 -17.38 6.33 5.50
CA PRO A 6 -16.57 5.13 5.66
C PRO A 6 -16.48 4.27 4.39
N LEU A 7 -17.54 4.27 3.57
CA LEU A 7 -17.61 3.52 2.33
C LEU A 7 -16.72 4.13 1.25
N GLU A 8 -16.63 5.46 1.20
CA GLU A 8 -15.73 6.17 0.29
C GLU A 8 -14.26 5.89 0.65
N LYS A 9 -13.91 5.86 1.94
CA LYS A 9 -12.57 5.46 2.40
C LYS A 9 -12.23 4.02 2.02
N LEU A 10 -13.18 3.10 2.16
CA LEU A 10 -13.02 1.71 1.74
C LEU A 10 -12.85 1.61 0.22
N ALA A 11 -13.67 2.32 -0.55
CA ALA A 11 -13.58 2.33 -2.01
C ALA A 11 -12.21 2.82 -2.51
N LYS A 12 -11.64 3.86 -1.89
CA LYS A 12 -10.30 4.37 -2.22
C LYS A 12 -9.19 3.37 -1.91
N LEU A 13 -9.30 2.63 -0.81
CA LEU A 13 -8.36 1.56 -0.47
C LEU A 13 -8.42 0.42 -1.49
N TYR A 14 -9.63 -0.06 -1.80
CA TYR A 14 -9.85 -1.12 -2.80
C TYR A 14 -9.35 -0.72 -4.19
N LEU A 15 -9.60 0.50 -4.63
CA LEU A 15 -9.11 1.00 -5.92
C LEU A 15 -7.57 1.02 -5.97
N LYS A 16 -6.92 1.51 -4.91
CA LYS A 16 -5.44 1.54 -4.83
C LYS A 16 -4.83 0.14 -4.89
N GLU A 17 -5.43 -0.83 -4.21
CA GLU A 17 -4.99 -2.22 -4.23
C GLU A 17 -5.14 -2.84 -5.64
N VAL A 18 -6.30 -2.64 -6.26
CA VAL A 18 -6.58 -3.11 -7.63
C VAL A 18 -5.64 -2.47 -8.65
N ASP A 19 -5.34 -1.18 -8.52
CA ASP A 19 -4.44 -0.47 -9.42
C ASP A 19 -2.99 -0.98 -9.32
N MET A 20 -2.50 -1.25 -8.10
CA MET A 20 -1.17 -1.85 -7.91
C MET A 20 -1.09 -3.29 -8.44
N LEU A 21 -2.13 -4.09 -8.21
CA LEU A 21 -2.21 -5.44 -8.78
C LEU A 21 -2.28 -5.41 -10.31
N ARG A 22 -3.01 -4.45 -10.88
CA ARG A 22 -3.12 -4.27 -12.33
C ARG A 22 -1.79 -3.84 -12.95
N ALA A 23 -1.09 -2.89 -12.33
CA ALA A 23 0.25 -2.49 -12.75
C ALA A 23 1.21 -3.69 -12.71
N CYS A 24 1.20 -4.45 -11.61
CA CYS A 24 2.00 -5.68 -11.48
C CYS A 24 1.69 -6.71 -12.57
N ALA A 25 0.41 -6.93 -12.89
CA ALA A 25 0.03 -7.86 -13.95
C ALA A 25 0.50 -7.41 -15.34
N ILE A 26 0.53 -6.10 -15.60
CA ILE A 26 1.01 -5.52 -16.86
C ILE A 26 2.54 -5.65 -16.95
N ASP A 27 3.25 -5.24 -15.91
CA ASP A 27 4.72 -5.15 -15.93
C ASP A 27 5.40 -6.53 -15.91
N PHE A 28 4.85 -7.48 -15.15
CA PHE A 28 5.43 -8.81 -15.00
C PHE A 28 4.78 -9.89 -15.87
N GLY A 29 3.71 -9.55 -16.59
CA GLY A 29 3.01 -10.45 -17.52
C GLY A 29 2.65 -11.77 -16.86
N LYS A 30 3.03 -12.91 -17.47
CA LYS A 30 2.74 -14.26 -16.92
C LYS A 30 3.45 -14.56 -15.59
N GLY A 31 4.49 -13.81 -15.24
CA GLY A 31 5.27 -14.01 -14.01
C GLY A 31 4.74 -13.24 -12.79
N TRP A 32 3.69 -12.44 -12.96
CA TRP A 32 3.20 -11.52 -11.91
C TRP A 32 2.89 -12.19 -10.57
N VAL A 33 2.44 -13.45 -10.57
CA VAL A 33 2.17 -14.22 -9.35
C VAL A 33 3.42 -14.38 -8.49
N ASN A 34 4.60 -14.47 -9.09
CA ASN A 34 5.86 -14.55 -8.35
C ASN A 34 6.24 -13.21 -7.68
N HIS A 35 5.64 -12.11 -8.13
CA HIS A 35 5.85 -10.76 -7.60
C HIS A 35 4.75 -10.32 -6.64
N LEU A 36 3.69 -11.13 -6.47
CA LEU A 36 2.60 -10.87 -5.53
C LEU A 36 3.09 -10.56 -4.10
N PRO A 37 4.08 -11.30 -3.54
CA PRO A 37 4.61 -10.97 -2.21
C PRO A 37 5.23 -9.58 -2.13
N LEU A 38 5.81 -9.07 -3.21
CA LEU A 38 6.39 -7.72 -3.26
C LEU A 38 5.31 -6.65 -3.35
N VAL A 39 4.22 -6.91 -4.08
CA VAL A 39 3.07 -6.00 -4.16
C VAL A 39 2.38 -5.91 -2.81
N GLU A 40 2.13 -7.04 -2.16
CA GLU A 40 1.55 -7.10 -0.82
C GLU A 40 2.45 -6.39 0.20
N PHE A 41 3.75 -6.64 0.16
CA PHE A 41 4.72 -5.93 1.00
C PHE A 41 4.67 -4.42 0.76
N SER A 42 4.59 -3.98 -0.49
CA SER A 42 4.54 -2.55 -0.84
C SER A 42 3.25 -1.89 -0.37
N TYR A 43 2.10 -2.56 -0.50
CA TYR A 43 0.82 -2.09 0.00
C TYR A 43 0.82 -1.97 1.53
N ASN A 44 1.26 -3.01 2.24
CA ASN A 44 1.26 -3.05 3.70
C ASN A 44 2.18 -2.00 4.34
N ASN A 45 3.23 -1.58 3.62
CA ASN A 45 4.22 -0.60 4.11
C ASN A 45 4.07 0.80 3.53
N SER A 46 3.10 1.01 2.63
CA SER A 46 2.83 2.33 2.06
C SER A 46 1.90 3.13 2.96
N TYR A 47 2.10 4.45 3.02
CA TYR A 47 1.22 5.33 3.79
C TYR A 47 -0.20 5.36 3.21
N HIS A 48 -1.20 5.15 4.06
CA HIS A 48 -2.61 5.16 3.70
C HIS A 48 -3.32 6.31 4.39
N ALA A 49 -3.67 7.35 3.63
CA ALA A 49 -4.30 8.56 4.16
C ALA A 49 -5.64 8.30 4.88
N SER A 50 -6.35 7.22 4.54
CA SER A 50 -7.62 6.85 5.18
C SER A 50 -7.46 6.38 6.62
N ILE A 51 -6.33 5.72 6.95
CA ILE A 51 -5.97 5.25 8.29
C ILE A 51 -4.86 6.10 8.93
N ASN A 52 -4.34 7.09 8.20
CA ASN A 52 -3.27 8.00 8.62
C ASN A 52 -2.01 7.29 9.14
N ALA A 53 -1.74 6.10 8.60
CA ALA A 53 -0.63 5.21 8.95
C ALA A 53 -0.40 4.22 7.80
N THR A 54 0.66 3.40 7.88
CA THR A 54 0.76 2.20 7.06
C THR A 54 -0.13 1.08 7.66
N PRO A 55 -0.71 0.17 6.85
CA PRO A 55 -1.41 -1.00 7.38
C PRO A 55 -0.56 -1.83 8.34
N PHE A 56 0.74 -1.96 8.08
CA PHE A 56 1.69 -2.66 8.95
C PHE A 56 1.84 -1.98 10.32
N GLU A 57 2.03 -0.66 10.36
CA GLU A 57 2.09 0.09 11.63
C GLU A 57 0.77 -0.01 12.40
N ALA A 58 -0.37 0.08 11.72
CA ALA A 58 -1.67 -0.04 12.35
C ALA A 58 -1.88 -1.42 12.99
N LEU A 59 -1.36 -2.48 12.36
CA LEU A 59 -1.51 -3.86 12.83
C LEU A 59 -0.52 -4.22 13.94
N TYR A 60 0.74 -3.78 13.82
CA TYR A 60 1.83 -4.22 14.71
C TYR A 60 2.33 -3.13 15.67
N GLY A 61 1.85 -1.89 15.54
CA GLY A 61 2.27 -0.76 16.38
C GLY A 61 3.72 -0.32 16.15
N ARG A 62 4.37 -0.76 15.07
CA ARG A 62 5.77 -0.41 14.76
C ARG A 62 5.98 -0.26 13.26
N LYS A 63 6.98 0.54 12.89
CA LYS A 63 7.46 0.63 11.50
C LYS A 63 8.07 -0.70 11.06
N CYS A 64 7.89 -1.03 9.78
CA CYS A 64 8.59 -2.16 9.18
C CYS A 64 10.08 -1.82 9.04
N HIS A 65 10.94 -2.74 9.48
CA HIS A 65 12.38 -2.64 9.26
C HIS A 65 12.76 -3.68 8.21
N SER A 66 12.62 -3.29 6.95
CA SER A 66 13.08 -4.09 5.81
C SER A 66 14.31 -3.43 5.20
N PRO A 67 15.34 -4.20 4.77
CA PRO A 67 16.47 -3.67 4.00
C PRO A 67 16.02 -2.96 2.70
N VAL A 68 14.81 -3.22 2.24
CA VAL A 68 14.20 -2.66 1.02
C VAL A 68 13.50 -1.31 1.28
N CYS A 69 13.28 -0.92 2.54
CA CYS A 69 12.65 0.35 2.92
C CYS A 69 13.72 1.39 3.32
N TRP A 70 14.28 2.11 2.34
CA TRP A 70 15.06 3.33 2.57
C TRP A 70 14.78 4.38 1.47
N THR A 71 13.54 4.81 1.37
CA THR A 71 13.22 6.11 0.77
C THR A 71 12.23 6.83 1.68
N GLU A 72 12.77 7.48 2.71
CA GLU A 72 12.20 8.73 3.16
C GLU A 72 12.24 9.69 1.96
N VAL A 73 11.11 9.81 1.25
CA VAL A 73 10.86 11.02 0.47
C VAL A 73 10.59 12.10 1.51
N GLY A 74 11.51 13.05 1.61
CA GLY A 74 11.66 13.99 2.70
C GLY A 74 10.36 14.68 3.13
N GLU A 75 10.23 14.79 4.45
CA GLU A 75 9.43 15.83 5.07
C GLU A 75 10.01 17.19 4.64
N ALA A 76 9.19 18.00 3.97
CA ALA A 76 9.39 19.43 3.77
C ALA A 76 8.16 20.16 4.30
#